data_AF-C3Z0I1-F1
#
_entry.id   AF-C3Z0I1-F1
#
_cell.length_a   1.000
_cell.length_b   1.000
_cell.length_c   1.000
_cell.angle_alpha   90.00
_cell.angle_beta   90.00
_cell.angle_gamma   90.00
#
_symmetry.space_group_name_H-M   'P 1'
#
loop_
_entity.id
_entity.type
_entity.pdbx_description
1 polymer ?
#
loop_
_entity_poly.entity_id
_entity_poly.type
_entity_poly.pdbx_seq_one_letter_code
_entity_poly.pdbx_strand_id
1 'polypeptide(L)'
;LQYYFGDHNLTRDRFLQGEIKKDEGWVPLETLVKFNRLKALSEDYDVICAALEKSPSKLMEVSEDHTKVRRVPSKALPKNTEQWRSENKARTVYCKGFHQDDTLDVIQEFFQDKGKVETVYMRRNENKEFKGSVFATFGSLDDAKKFVEMEGVQYKGEDVKKMFK
;
A
#
# COMPACT_ATOMS: atom_id res chain seq x y z
N LEU A 1 1.83 -8.23 3.68
CA LEU A 1 2.73 -7.79 4.78
C LEU A 1 3.63 -6.62 4.38
N GLN A 2 4.36 -6.69 3.27
CA GLN A 2 5.28 -5.62 2.85
C GLN A 2 4.62 -4.25 2.71
N TYR A 3 3.36 -4.20 2.24
CA TYR A 3 2.58 -2.96 2.22
C TYR A 3 2.40 -2.35 3.61
N TYR A 4 2.03 -3.16 4.61
CA TYR A 4 1.77 -2.71 5.98
C TYR A 4 3.00 -2.09 6.65
N PHE A 5 4.16 -2.69 6.44
CA PHE A 5 5.45 -2.20 6.92
C PHE A 5 6.15 -1.27 5.91
N GLY A 6 5.53 -0.99 4.77
CA GLY A 6 6.04 -0.10 3.75
C GLY A 6 5.98 1.36 4.19
N ASP A 7 6.73 2.21 3.49
CA ASP A 7 6.89 3.63 3.82
C ASP A 7 5.56 4.39 3.87
N HIS A 8 4.65 4.09 2.95
CA HIS A 8 3.36 4.79 2.87
C HIS A 8 2.39 4.43 3.99
N ASN A 9 2.32 3.15 4.36
CA ASN A 9 1.40 2.71 5.41
C ASN A 9 1.98 3.01 6.80
N LEU A 10 3.20 2.56 7.07
CA LEU A 10 3.78 2.58 8.41
C LEU A 10 4.04 4.00 8.93
N THR A 11 4.17 5.01 8.06
CA THR A 11 4.25 6.43 8.47
C THR A 11 2.93 6.99 9.00
N ARG A 12 1.79 6.37 8.67
CA ARG A 12 0.43 6.83 9.03
C ARG A 12 -0.31 5.89 9.98
N ASP A 13 0.02 4.61 9.95
CA ASP A 13 -0.61 3.56 10.73
C ASP A 13 -0.20 3.65 12.20
N ARG A 14 -1.03 4.33 13.01
CA ARG A 14 -0.79 4.52 14.44
C ARG A 14 -0.78 3.21 15.23
N PHE A 15 -1.54 2.21 14.77
CA PHE A 15 -1.61 0.92 15.44
C PHE A 15 -0.28 0.19 15.28
N LEU A 16 0.18 0.01 14.04
CA LEU A 16 1.49 -0.62 13.78
C LEU A 16 2.64 0.17 14.40
N GLN A 17 2.61 1.51 14.34
CA GLN A 17 3.60 2.35 15.01
C GLN A 17 3.62 2.15 16.53
N GLY A 18 2.48 1.82 17.14
CA GLY A 18 2.39 1.46 18.55
C GLY A 18 3.02 0.09 18.81
N GLU A 19 2.66 -0.93 18.02
CA GLU A 19 3.18 -2.29 18.17
C GLU A 19 4.70 -2.35 18.03
N ILE A 20 5.28 -1.72 17.00
CA ILE A 20 6.73 -1.74 16.77
C ILE A 20 7.54 -1.08 17.90
N LYS A 21 6.93 -0.20 18.70
CA LYS A 21 7.60 0.45 19.84
C LYS A 21 7.65 -0.42 21.09
N LYS A 22 6.87 -1.51 21.13
CA LYS A 22 6.77 -2.38 22.32
C LYS A 22 7.96 -3.32 22.44
N ASP A 23 8.51 -3.77 21.32
CA ASP A 23 9.49 -4.86 21.28
C ASP A 23 10.52 -4.67 20.16
N GLU A 24 11.32 -3.59 20.20
CA GLU A 24 12.42 -3.36 19.24
C GLU A 24 12.06 -3.50 17.75
N GLY A 25 10.84 -3.15 17.37
CA GLY A 25 10.33 -3.29 16.01
C GLY A 25 9.62 -4.61 15.70
N TRP A 26 9.72 -5.60 16.57
CA TRP A 26 9.03 -6.88 16.44
C TRP A 26 7.54 -6.75 16.67
N VAL A 27 6.79 -7.38 15.77
CA VAL A 27 5.33 -7.49 15.85
C VAL A 27 4.98 -8.98 15.81
N PRO A 28 4.23 -9.49 16.81
CA PRO A 28 3.78 -10.87 16.81
C PRO A 28 2.92 -11.19 15.58
N LEU A 29 3.13 -12.37 14.99
CA LEU A 29 2.29 -12.87 13.90
C LEU A 29 0.83 -13.00 14.35
N GLU A 30 0.59 -13.33 15.61
CA GLU A 30 -0.75 -13.36 16.21
C GLU A 30 -1.48 -12.01 16.06
N THR A 31 -0.77 -10.89 16.13
CA THR A 31 -1.33 -9.56 15.89
C THR A 31 -1.59 -9.33 14.40
N LEU A 32 -0.70 -9.80 13.54
CA LEU A 32 -0.78 -9.57 12.10
C LEU A 32 -1.86 -10.41 11.41
N VAL A 33 -2.09 -11.66 11.84
CA VAL A 33 -3.16 -12.52 11.28
C VAL A 33 -4.56 -11.97 11.57
N LYS A 34 -4.70 -11.05 12.53
CA LYS A 34 -5.95 -10.31 12.78
C LYS A 34 -6.26 -9.28 11.68
N PHE A 35 -5.30 -9.00 10.78
CA PHE A 35 -5.50 -8.02 9.71
C PHE A 35 -6.31 -8.67 8.59
N ASN A 36 -7.50 -8.14 8.31
CA ASN A 36 -8.47 -8.74 7.40
C ASN A 36 -7.90 -9.24 6.07
N ARG A 37 -7.00 -8.47 5.42
CA ARG A 37 -6.41 -8.87 4.14
C ARG A 37 -5.31 -9.93 4.29
N LEU A 38 -4.59 -9.98 5.41
CA LEU A 38 -3.66 -11.07 5.66
C LEU A 38 -4.42 -12.34 6.01
N LYS A 39 -5.42 -12.22 6.89
CA LYS A 39 -6.33 -13.31 7.29
C LYS A 39 -6.97 -14.00 6.10
N ALA A 40 -7.40 -13.23 5.10
CA ALA A 40 -7.99 -13.78 3.87
C ALA A 40 -7.00 -14.56 3.00
N LEU A 41 -5.68 -14.39 3.20
CA LEU A 41 -4.64 -15.09 2.44
C LEU A 41 -4.10 -16.31 3.20
N SER A 42 -3.77 -16.15 4.49
CA SER A 42 -3.29 -17.22 5.35
C SER A 42 -3.33 -16.79 6.81
N GLU A 43 -3.64 -17.75 7.68
CA GLU A 43 -3.46 -17.64 9.14
C GLU A 43 -2.31 -18.52 9.65
N ASP A 44 -1.70 -19.32 8.76
CA ASP A 44 -0.60 -20.22 9.07
C ASP A 44 0.73 -19.44 9.14
N TYR A 45 1.40 -19.55 10.28
CA TYR A 45 2.61 -18.80 10.59
C TYR A 45 3.79 -19.27 9.73
N ASP A 46 3.92 -20.59 9.51
CA ASP A 46 5.00 -21.16 8.72
C ASP A 46 4.89 -20.73 7.26
N VAL A 47 3.66 -20.72 6.73
CA VAL A 47 3.40 -20.21 5.37
C VAL A 47 3.75 -18.74 5.25
N ILE A 48 3.39 -17.92 6.24
CA ILE A 48 3.70 -16.49 6.27
C ILE A 48 5.21 -16.26 6.35
N CYS A 49 5.91 -16.94 7.25
CA CYS A 49 7.36 -16.85 7.43
C CYS A 49 8.11 -17.26 6.16
N ALA A 50 7.78 -18.43 5.61
CA ALA A 50 8.41 -18.93 4.38
C ALA A 50 8.19 -17.98 3.18
N ALA A 51 7.01 -17.35 3.09
CA ALA A 51 6.73 -16.36 2.05
C ALA A 51 7.54 -15.07 2.23
N LEU A 52 7.79 -14.65 3.47
CA LEU A 52 8.61 -13.48 3.77
C LEU A 52 10.09 -13.73 3.46
N GLU A 53 10.61 -14.90 3.80
CA GLU A 53 12.01 -15.28 3.54
C GLU A 53 12.32 -15.35 2.04
N LYS A 54 11.37 -15.84 1.24
CA LYS A 54 11.49 -15.90 -0.23
C LYS A 54 11.30 -14.55 -0.91
N SER A 55 10.95 -13.49 -0.16
CA SER A 55 10.67 -12.19 -0.74
C SER A 55 11.91 -11.50 -1.31
N PRO A 56 11.88 -11.02 -2.57
CA PRO A 56 12.99 -10.29 -3.16
C PRO A 56 13.21 -8.91 -2.53
N SER A 57 12.18 -8.32 -1.90
CA SER A 57 12.27 -6.96 -1.36
C SER A 57 13.15 -6.85 -0.13
N LYS A 58 13.38 -7.97 0.58
CA LYS A 58 14.13 -8.03 1.85
C LYS A 58 13.79 -6.86 2.79
N LEU A 59 12.51 -6.48 2.86
CA LEU A 59 12.05 -5.38 3.71
C LEU A 59 11.79 -5.83 5.14
N MET A 60 11.52 -7.11 5.31
CA MET A 60 11.08 -7.73 6.56
C MET A 60 12.06 -8.80 7.00
N GLU A 61 12.18 -8.98 8.31
CA GLU A 61 12.88 -10.08 8.98
C GLU A 61 11.86 -10.90 9.77
N VAL A 62 12.12 -12.20 9.84
CA VAL A 62 11.38 -13.17 10.66
C VAL A 62 12.25 -13.50 11.88
N SER A 63 11.63 -13.67 13.05
CA SER A 63 12.35 -14.08 14.26
C SER A 63 12.78 -15.55 14.18
N GLU A 64 13.81 -15.94 14.92
CA GLU A 64 14.34 -17.31 14.90
C GLU A 64 13.31 -18.37 15.31
N ASP A 65 12.35 -18.00 16.15
CA ASP A 65 11.25 -18.85 16.62
C ASP A 65 10.02 -18.84 15.70
N HIS A 66 10.07 -18.12 14.57
CA HIS A 66 8.98 -17.96 13.59
C HIS A 66 7.68 -17.39 14.18
N THR A 67 7.73 -16.69 15.32
CA THR A 67 6.52 -16.14 15.98
C THR A 67 6.32 -14.65 15.74
N LYS A 68 7.37 -13.92 15.34
CA LYS A 68 7.35 -12.46 15.16
C LYS A 68 8.00 -12.05 13.85
N VAL A 69 7.62 -10.88 13.36
CA VAL A 69 8.24 -10.26 12.19
C VAL A 69 8.52 -8.79 12.47
N ARG A 70 9.55 -8.23 11.84
CA ARG A 70 9.85 -6.80 11.90
C ARG A 70 10.28 -6.26 10.56
N ARG A 71 10.20 -4.94 10.40
CA ARG A 71 10.89 -4.25 9.31
C ARG A 71 12.38 -4.24 9.61
N VAL A 72 13.20 -4.51 8.60
CA VAL A 72 14.67 -4.51 8.71
C VAL A 72 15.15 -3.14 9.26
N PRO A 73 15.92 -3.09 10.37
CA PRO A 73 16.39 -1.83 10.95
C PRO A 73 17.24 -0.96 10.01
N SER A 74 17.97 -1.58 9.08
CA SER A 74 18.77 -0.86 8.07
C SER A 74 17.90 -0.09 7.05
N LYS A 75 16.63 -0.44 6.93
CA LYS A 75 15.65 0.26 6.08
C LYS A 75 14.77 1.15 6.93
N ALA A 76 15.37 2.20 7.51
CA ALA A 76 14.62 3.17 8.31
C ALA A 76 13.44 3.77 7.52
N LEU A 77 12.37 4.13 8.24
CA LEU A 77 11.26 4.87 7.64
C LEU A 77 11.74 6.23 7.14
N PRO A 78 11.24 6.71 6.00
CA PRO A 78 11.47 8.07 5.60
C PRO A 78 10.92 9.01 6.67
N LYS A 79 11.70 10.04 7.02
CA LYS A 79 11.22 11.10 7.91
C LYS A 79 10.03 11.77 7.25
N ASN A 80 8.94 11.94 8.00
CA ASN A 80 7.72 12.59 7.52
C ASN A 80 7.90 14.12 7.43
N THR A 81 8.89 14.56 6.65
CA THR A 81 9.23 15.96 6.38
C THR A 81 8.26 16.55 5.36
N GLU A 82 8.23 17.87 5.27
CA GLU A 82 7.47 18.57 4.24
C GLU A 82 7.93 18.19 2.83
N GLN A 83 9.24 18.05 2.63
CA GLN A 83 9.81 17.58 1.37
C GLN A 83 9.25 16.20 0.96
N TRP A 84 9.28 15.22 1.85
CA TRP A 84 8.75 13.87 1.55
C TRP A 84 7.26 13.90 1.21
N ARG A 85 6.47 14.73 1.91
CA ARG A 85 5.05 14.93 1.60
C ARG A 85 4.85 15.58 0.23
N SER A 86 5.68 16.56 -0.10
CA SER A 86 5.63 17.26 -1.39
C SER A 86 5.99 16.32 -2.55
N GLU A 87 7.06 15.55 -2.42
CA GLU A 87 7.48 14.53 -3.40
C GLU A 87 6.40 13.47 -3.60
N ASN A 88 5.80 12.97 -2.52
CA ASN A 88 4.66 12.04 -2.60
C ASN A 88 3.45 12.68 -3.27
N LYS A 89 3.14 13.94 -2.99
CA LYS A 89 2.02 14.64 -3.63
C LYS A 89 2.27 14.80 -5.13
N ALA A 90 3.49 15.18 -5.52
CA ALA A 90 3.89 15.39 -6.91
C ALA A 90 3.74 14.11 -7.77
N ARG A 91 3.94 12.93 -7.19
CA ARG A 91 3.74 11.63 -7.85
C ARG A 91 2.38 10.97 -7.57
N THR A 92 1.43 11.71 -6.99
CA THR A 92 0.07 11.22 -6.71
C THR A 92 -0.94 11.76 -7.71
N VAL A 93 -1.70 10.84 -8.32
CA VAL A 93 -2.73 11.13 -9.31
C VAL A 93 -4.10 10.82 -8.71
N TYR A 94 -5.02 11.78 -8.82
CA TYR A 94 -6.44 11.57 -8.61
C TYR A 94 -7.06 10.89 -9.82
N CYS A 95 -7.81 9.81 -9.58
CA CYS A 95 -8.54 9.07 -10.61
C CYS A 95 -10.02 8.96 -10.21
N LYS A 96 -10.94 9.22 -11.14
CA LYS A 96 -12.40 9.06 -10.95
C LYS A 96 -13.01 8.38 -12.17
N GLY A 97 -14.00 7.52 -11.91
CA GLY A 97 -14.69 6.73 -12.95
C GLY A 97 -14.82 5.25 -12.56
N PHE A 98 -14.58 4.89 -11.30
CA PHE A 98 -14.75 3.52 -10.81
C PHE A 98 -16.16 3.34 -10.26
N HIS A 99 -16.67 2.11 -10.34
CA HIS A 99 -17.97 1.77 -9.77
C HIS A 99 -17.88 1.70 -8.25
N GLN A 100 -18.99 1.97 -7.55
CA GLN A 100 -18.99 2.07 -6.08
C GLN A 100 -18.82 0.70 -5.38
N ASP A 101 -19.11 -0.39 -6.09
CA ASP A 101 -18.95 -1.78 -5.66
C ASP A 101 -17.56 -2.35 -5.96
N ASP A 102 -16.72 -1.61 -6.71
CA ASP A 102 -15.37 -2.06 -7.02
C ASP A 102 -14.52 -2.22 -5.76
N THR A 103 -13.78 -3.32 -5.69
CA THR A 103 -12.84 -3.61 -4.62
C THR A 103 -11.48 -2.99 -4.89
N LEU A 104 -10.64 -2.92 -3.84
CA LEU A 104 -9.25 -2.48 -4.02
C LEU A 104 -8.50 -3.35 -5.03
N ASP A 105 -8.81 -4.65 -5.09
CA ASP A 105 -8.10 -5.61 -5.93
C ASP A 105 -8.37 -5.34 -7.42
N VAL A 106 -9.64 -5.12 -7.77
CA VAL A 106 -10.04 -4.73 -9.13
C VAL A 106 -9.41 -3.39 -9.53
N ILE A 107 -9.34 -2.44 -8.61
CA ILE A 107 -8.69 -1.14 -8.89
C ILE A 107 -7.17 -1.32 -9.03
N GLN A 108 -6.53 -2.20 -8.26
CA GLN A 108 -5.11 -2.50 -8.40
C GLN A 108 -4.80 -3.17 -9.74
N GLU A 109 -5.66 -4.08 -10.19
CA GLU A 109 -5.58 -4.70 -11.53
C GLU A 109 -5.62 -3.65 -12.64
N PHE A 110 -6.50 -2.66 -12.53
CA PHE A 110 -6.58 -1.55 -13.49
C PHE A 110 -5.26 -0.76 -13.63
N PHE A 111 -4.43 -0.69 -12.58
CA PHE A 111 -3.16 0.04 -12.63
C PHE A 111 -1.96 -0.81 -13.08
N GLN A 112 -2.10 -2.13 -13.25
CA GLN A 112 -0.97 -3.03 -13.51
C GLN A 112 -0.18 -2.68 -14.78
N ASP A 113 -0.85 -2.21 -15.82
CA ASP A 113 -0.27 -1.83 -17.12
C ASP A 113 -0.03 -0.31 -17.25
N LYS A 114 -0.26 0.47 -16.18
CA LYS A 114 -0.23 1.95 -16.21
C LYS A 114 1.01 2.56 -15.59
N GLY A 115 1.95 1.73 -15.15
CA GLY A 115 3.18 2.12 -14.47
C GLY A 115 3.24 1.57 -13.04
N LYS A 116 4.40 1.72 -12.39
CA LYS A 116 4.60 1.19 -11.04
C LYS A 116 3.83 2.04 -10.02
N VAL A 117 2.72 1.53 -9.50
CA VAL A 117 1.95 2.16 -8.42
C VAL A 117 2.40 1.62 -7.06
N GLU A 118 2.74 2.50 -6.13
CA GLU A 118 3.18 2.12 -4.77
C GLU A 118 2.02 2.03 -3.79
N THR A 119 1.01 2.89 -3.94
CA THR A 119 -0.17 2.84 -3.08
C THR A 119 -1.41 3.36 -3.82
N VAL A 120 -2.53 2.70 -3.56
CA VAL A 120 -3.86 3.12 -4.01
C VAL A 120 -4.69 3.41 -2.77
N TYR A 121 -5.14 4.66 -2.64
CA TYR A 121 -6.03 5.09 -1.57
C TYR A 121 -7.43 5.31 -2.10
N MET A 122 -8.34 4.40 -1.76
CA MET A 122 -9.76 4.51 -2.10
C MET A 122 -10.43 5.60 -1.27
N ARG A 123 -11.03 6.60 -1.93
CA ARG A 123 -11.75 7.68 -1.25
C ARG A 123 -13.10 7.17 -0.80
N ARG A 124 -13.39 7.29 0.49
CA ARG A 124 -14.67 6.89 1.09
C ARG A 124 -15.40 8.11 1.66
N ASN A 125 -16.73 8.05 1.73
CA ASN A 125 -17.54 9.04 2.42
C ASN A 125 -17.57 8.75 3.95
N GLU A 126 -18.36 9.52 4.68
CA GLU A 126 -18.52 9.37 6.14
C GLU A 126 -19.11 8.00 6.53
N ASN A 127 -19.96 7.44 5.67
CA ASN A 127 -20.55 6.10 5.82
C ASN A 127 -19.57 4.97 5.43
N LYS A 128 -18.30 5.29 5.12
CA LYS A 128 -17.27 4.36 4.63
C LYS A 128 -17.58 3.74 3.26
N GLU A 129 -18.51 4.30 2.51
CA GLU A 129 -18.86 3.87 1.15
C GLU A 129 -17.84 4.44 0.14
N PHE A 130 -17.49 3.65 -0.87
CA PHE A 130 -16.52 4.06 -1.88
C PHE A 130 -17.10 5.14 -2.82
N LYS A 131 -16.36 6.23 -3.03
CA LYS A 131 -16.81 7.39 -3.82
C LYS A 131 -16.55 7.24 -5.33
N GLY A 132 -16.18 6.06 -5.82
CA GLY A 132 -15.78 5.85 -7.23
C GLY A 132 -14.53 6.61 -7.65
N SER A 133 -13.67 6.98 -6.69
CA SER A 133 -12.43 7.72 -6.95
C SER A 133 -11.31 7.34 -6.00
N VAL A 134 -10.07 7.37 -6.50
CA VAL A 134 -8.87 6.99 -5.76
C VAL A 134 -7.76 8.04 -5.89
N PHE A 135 -6.82 8.00 -4.96
CA PHE A 135 -5.49 8.58 -5.15
C PHE A 135 -4.50 7.45 -5.38
N ALA A 136 -3.82 7.45 -6.53
CA ALA A 136 -2.76 6.50 -6.86
C ALA A 136 -1.42 7.22 -6.78
N THR A 137 -0.53 6.77 -5.90
CA THR A 137 0.84 7.29 -5.78
C THR A 137 1.77 6.38 -6.57
N PHE A 138 2.42 6.93 -7.58
CA PHE A 138 3.34 6.21 -8.46
C PHE A 138 4.75 6.15 -7.87
N GLY A 139 5.53 5.15 -8.31
CA GLY A 139 6.92 4.95 -7.91
C GLY A 139 7.85 6.09 -8.35
N SER A 140 7.49 6.79 -9.42
CA SER A 140 8.23 7.95 -9.92
C SER A 140 7.29 9.05 -10.40
N LEU A 141 7.81 10.28 -10.47
CA LEU A 141 7.10 11.40 -11.08
C LEU A 141 6.87 11.15 -12.58
N ASP A 142 7.81 10.51 -13.26
CA ASP A 142 7.72 10.22 -14.68
C ASP A 142 6.61 9.21 -14.99
N ASP A 143 6.45 8.17 -14.16
CA ASP A 143 5.32 7.24 -14.31
C ASP A 143 3.97 7.95 -14.07
N ALA A 144 3.91 8.85 -13.09
CA ALA A 144 2.70 9.64 -12.85
C ALA A 144 2.36 10.54 -14.04
N LYS A 145 3.36 11.22 -14.62
CA LYS A 145 3.19 12.07 -15.81
C LYS A 145 2.72 11.26 -17.02
N LYS A 146 3.41 10.16 -17.32
CA LYS A 146 3.03 9.24 -18.40
C LYS A 146 1.58 8.77 -18.25
N PHE A 147 1.17 8.41 -17.04
CA PHE A 147 -0.20 7.98 -16.80
C PHE A 147 -1.21 9.11 -16.97
N VAL A 148 -0.91 10.32 -16.51
CA VAL A 148 -1.79 11.49 -16.69
C VAL A 148 -1.95 11.85 -18.17
N GLU A 149 -0.85 11.84 -18.93
CA GLU A 149 -0.80 12.17 -20.37
C GLU A 149 -1.38 11.07 -21.27
N MET A 150 -1.55 9.85 -20.78
CA MET A 150 -2.12 8.74 -21.55
C MET A 150 -3.55 9.05 -22.02
N GLU A 151 -3.79 9.03 -23.32
CA GLU A 151 -5.12 9.24 -23.88
C GLU A 151 -5.97 7.95 -23.86
N GLY A 152 -7.30 8.08 -23.89
CA GLY A 152 -8.22 6.95 -24.02
C GLY A 152 -8.21 5.95 -22.85
N VAL A 153 -7.80 6.39 -21.65
CA VAL A 153 -7.83 5.50 -20.47
C VAL A 153 -9.28 5.30 -20.03
N GLN A 154 -9.77 4.08 -20.23
CA GLN A 154 -11.12 3.66 -19.88
C GLN A 154 -11.12 2.56 -18.84
N TYR A 155 -12.19 2.51 -18.06
CA TYR A 155 -12.48 1.46 -17.11
C TYR A 155 -13.91 0.97 -17.33
N LYS A 156 -14.05 -0.33 -17.67
CA LYS A 156 -15.35 -0.95 -18.01
C LYS A 156 -16.17 -0.18 -19.07
N GLY A 157 -15.48 0.49 -20.00
CA GLY A 157 -16.10 1.26 -21.08
C GLY A 157 -16.38 2.74 -20.75
N GLU A 158 -16.09 3.19 -19.52
CA GLU A 158 -16.22 4.59 -19.11
C GLU A 158 -14.86 5.28 -19.05
N ASP A 159 -14.81 6.55 -19.45
CA ASP A 159 -13.58 7.35 -19.39
C ASP A 159 -13.16 7.64 -17.95
N VAL A 160 -11.87 7.40 -17.66
CA VAL A 160 -11.30 7.69 -16.34
C VAL A 160 -10.76 9.12 -16.33
N LYS A 161 -11.33 9.97 -15.47
CA LYS A 161 -10.80 11.31 -15.22
C LYS A 161 -9.53 11.21 -14.37
N LYS A 162 -8.42 11.76 -14.87
CA LYS A 162 -7.10 11.74 -14.21
C LYS A 162 -6.56 13.16 -14.05
N MET A 163 -5.98 13.48 -12.90
CA MET A 163 -5.29 14.75 -12.65
C MET A 163 -4.31 14.62 -11.48
N PHE A 164 -3.24 15.42 -11.46
CA PHE A 164 -2.39 15.51 -10.28
C PHE A 164 -3.15 16.01 -9.05
N LYS A 165 -2.74 15.54 -7.86
CA LYS A 165 -3.34 15.89 -6.56
C LYS A 165 -2.95 17.28 -6.06
#